data_AF-A0A1W0WG09-F1
#
_entry.id   AF-A0A1W0WG09-F1
#
_cell.length_a   1.000
_cell.length_b   1.000
_cell.length_c   1.000
_cell.angle_alpha   90.00
_cell.angle_beta   90.00
_cell.angle_gamma   90.00
#
_symmetry.space_group_name_H-M   'P 1'
#
loop_
_entity.id
_entity.type
_entity.pdbx_description
1 polymer ?
#
loop_
_entity_poly.entity_id
_entity_poly.type
_entity_poly.pdbx_seq_one_letter_code
_entity_poly.pdbx_strand_id
1 'polypeptide(L)'
;MVTLGKVLLLACCCFGFACCRDGLEFRHHNQAELEQVLLDVAEKCPNITRIYQLENPSVMGAPLLVLEMSDNPGVHEPLEPEFKYVGNIHGNEVVGRELILHLAGYLCDEYQNGNKEIRRLIDTTRIHLLPTANPDGYALAAVEGSKGQWLDGRTNANNVDLNRDFPDLNQLSYSGESEEANPNSYQKMLQVANQFSQMQPETLSIVTWIFDNPFVLSGSLHGGDLVVNYPYDESRSGKPSEEYTSSPDDVTFRQLAIAYASKHAQMMNVERQVCGANGINFAKQGGITNGADWYSVKGGMQDFNYLASNAFELTMELGCRKFPEESELKRYWNDNKEALLNFMWQSHSGVKGLIYDLISGDPITNAVIVVRNQTKGERIAHNTTSTKFGDYFRLLAPGTYELYVEAPNYTPQVESITVTNRSLSSGTADDLIINFAMIPRKINEQTYLENLNADRNEMVDDETDYSRQSQPLGASDYSDAKYDGPKDGNTDDGEDLQNVLNLLRATPGRENVDPLADAVDERDVQDIMNMLKTPKGDTKNLMDVLRPPAKEKKAAKPESLPVMKA
;
A
#
# COMPACT_ATOMS: atom_id res chain seq x y z
N MET A 1 77.99 21.53 26.27
CA MET A 1 76.70 22.13 25.88
C MET A 1 76.06 21.19 24.88
N VAL A 2 74.87 20.71 25.23
CA VAL A 2 74.23 19.49 24.69
C VAL A 2 73.52 19.76 23.36
N THR A 3 73.40 18.67 22.61
CA THR A 3 73.02 18.41 21.21
C THR A 3 71.57 18.64 20.78
N LEU A 4 71.43 18.91 19.46
CA LEU A 4 70.41 18.50 18.46
C LEU A 4 68.90 18.77 18.69
N GLY A 5 68.24 19.23 17.62
CA GLY A 5 66.81 19.00 17.39
C GLY A 5 66.23 19.75 16.19
N LYS A 6 65.91 19.02 15.11
CA LYS A 6 65.27 19.49 13.87
C LYS A 6 63.87 20.07 14.13
N VAL A 7 63.52 21.19 13.49
CA VAL A 7 62.14 21.68 13.42
C VAL A 7 61.56 21.30 12.07
N LEU A 8 60.56 20.42 12.11
CA LEU A 8 59.76 19.95 10.99
C LEU A 8 58.59 20.93 10.80
N LEU A 9 58.50 21.60 9.64
CA LEU A 9 57.29 22.30 9.22
C LEU A 9 56.26 21.26 8.75
N LEU A 10 55.21 21.02 9.54
CA LEU A 10 53.97 20.43 9.03
C LEU A 10 53.04 21.59 8.64
N ALA A 11 52.93 21.85 7.34
CA ALA A 11 51.80 22.59 6.79
C ALA A 11 50.59 21.64 6.81
N CYS A 12 49.67 21.89 7.73
CA CYS A 12 48.40 21.19 7.81
C CYS A 12 47.55 21.64 6.61
N CYS A 13 47.39 20.78 5.61
CA CYS A 13 46.36 20.93 4.60
C CYS A 13 45.00 20.82 5.30
N CYS A 14 44.32 21.94 5.49
CA CYS A 14 42.89 21.98 5.76
C CYS A 14 42.15 21.53 4.49
N PHE A 15 42.18 20.24 4.19
CA PHE A 15 41.08 19.62 3.45
C PHE A 15 39.93 19.45 4.43
N GLY A 16 38.76 19.94 4.03
CA GLY A 16 37.55 19.94 4.83
C GLY A 16 37.29 18.57 5.44
N PHE A 17 37.40 18.50 6.76
CA PHE A 17 36.61 17.55 7.52
C PHE A 17 35.15 17.92 7.27
N ALA A 18 34.55 17.31 6.25
CA ALA A 18 33.17 16.89 6.36
C ALA A 18 33.14 16.02 7.62
N CYS A 19 32.77 16.65 8.73
CA CYS A 19 32.47 15.93 9.94
C CYS A 19 31.32 15.00 9.58
N CYS A 20 31.60 13.71 9.42
CA CYS A 20 30.60 12.67 9.40
C CYS A 20 29.80 12.83 10.70
N ARG A 21 28.69 13.55 10.64
CA ARG A 21 27.63 13.42 11.63
C ARG A 21 27.02 12.05 11.35
N ASP A 22 27.39 11.08 12.17
CA ASP A 22 26.80 9.74 12.16
C ASP A 22 25.34 9.85 12.60
N GLY A 23 24.43 10.04 11.64
CA GLY A 23 22.98 9.98 11.82
C GLY A 23 22.23 11.28 11.50
N LEU A 24 20.99 11.12 11.02
CA LEU A 24 20.03 12.19 10.80
C LEU A 24 19.76 12.97 12.11
N GLU A 25 19.83 14.29 12.06
CA GLU A 25 19.60 15.16 13.22
C GLU A 25 18.12 15.14 13.64
N PHE A 26 17.86 15.08 14.95
CA PHE A 26 16.50 15.12 15.50
C PHE A 26 15.98 16.56 15.52
N ARG A 27 15.35 16.96 14.43
CA ARG A 27 14.75 18.27 14.19
C ARG A 27 13.56 18.12 13.24
N HIS A 28 12.78 19.18 13.06
CA HIS A 28 11.70 19.17 12.06
C HIS A 28 12.28 19.40 10.66
N HIS A 29 11.83 18.63 9.68
CA HIS A 29 12.30 18.74 8.29
C HIS A 29 11.22 19.32 7.39
N ASN A 30 11.49 20.51 6.84
CA ASN A 30 10.61 21.09 5.81
C ASN A 30 10.61 20.24 4.54
N GLN A 31 9.77 20.59 3.55
CA GLN A 31 9.63 19.76 2.35
C GLN A 31 10.95 19.54 1.60
N ALA A 32 11.73 20.59 1.36
CA ALA A 32 13.01 20.46 0.66
C ALA A 32 14.04 19.63 1.46
N GLU A 33 14.02 19.77 2.79
CA GLU A 33 14.91 18.99 3.65
C GLU A 33 14.50 17.52 3.74
N LEU A 34 13.19 17.24 3.79
CA LEU A 34 12.65 15.88 3.70
C LEU A 34 13.09 15.22 2.40
N GLU A 35 12.95 15.92 1.27
CA GLU A 35 13.38 15.43 -0.04
C GLU A 35 14.88 15.11 -0.05
N GLN A 36 15.70 15.98 0.52
CA GLN A 36 17.13 15.75 0.65
C GLN A 36 17.44 14.53 1.53
N VAL A 37 16.73 14.33 2.65
CA VAL A 37 16.92 13.16 3.51
C VAL A 37 16.61 11.86 2.76
N LEU A 38 15.53 11.82 1.98
CA LEU A 38 15.21 10.63 1.18
C LEU A 38 16.31 10.36 0.14
N LEU A 39 16.76 11.41 -0.57
CA LEU A 39 17.88 11.31 -1.53
C LEU A 39 19.16 10.79 -0.87
N ASP A 40 19.53 11.33 0.29
CA ASP A 40 20.73 10.92 1.03
C ASP A 40 20.66 9.43 1.43
N VAL A 41 19.49 8.95 1.86
CA VAL A 41 19.27 7.52 2.18
C VAL A 41 19.39 6.67 0.92
N ALA A 42 18.78 7.10 -0.20
CA ALA A 42 18.83 6.36 -1.45
C ALA A 42 20.25 6.30 -2.05
N GLU A 43 21.01 7.39 -1.96
CA GLU A 43 22.42 7.44 -2.36
C GLU A 43 23.31 6.55 -1.49
N LYS A 44 23.00 6.44 -0.19
CA LYS A 44 23.73 5.58 0.75
C LYS A 44 23.42 4.10 0.55
N CYS A 45 22.19 3.76 0.18
CA CYS A 45 21.70 2.38 0.04
C CYS A 45 21.05 2.11 -1.33
N PRO A 46 21.75 2.35 -2.47
CA PRO A 46 21.13 2.36 -3.79
C PRO A 46 20.64 0.98 -4.25
N ASN A 47 21.24 -0.10 -3.75
CA ASN A 47 20.86 -1.46 -4.12
C ASN A 47 19.58 -1.95 -3.45
N ILE A 48 19.15 -1.27 -2.39
CA ILE A 48 18.00 -1.70 -1.58
C ILE A 48 16.94 -0.62 -1.47
N THR A 49 17.04 0.45 -2.25
CA THR A 49 16.11 1.59 -2.17
C THR A 49 15.72 2.11 -3.53
N ARG A 50 14.51 2.67 -3.61
CA ARG A 50 14.02 3.41 -4.77
C ARG A 50 13.09 4.53 -4.31
N ILE A 51 13.34 5.75 -4.78
CA ILE A 51 12.41 6.86 -4.55
C ILE A 51 11.47 6.94 -5.75
N TYR A 52 10.18 7.10 -5.48
CA TYR A 52 9.21 7.47 -6.49
C TYR A 52 8.20 8.49 -5.94
N GLN A 53 7.51 9.16 -6.85
CA GLN A 53 6.45 10.10 -6.52
C GLN A 53 5.10 9.46 -6.83
N LEU A 54 4.09 9.69 -5.98
CA LEU A 54 2.71 9.32 -6.30
C LEU A 54 2.16 10.17 -7.47
N GLU A 55 1.12 9.66 -8.14
CA GLU A 55 0.66 10.19 -9.44
C GLU A 55 0.32 11.68 -9.42
N ASN A 56 -0.38 12.16 -8.38
CA ASN A 56 -0.71 13.58 -8.25
C ASN A 56 0.09 14.21 -7.10
N PRO A 57 0.62 15.43 -7.29
CA PRO A 57 1.19 16.21 -6.20
C PRO A 57 0.07 16.74 -5.28
N SER A 58 0.45 17.40 -4.19
CA SER A 58 -0.48 18.15 -3.35
C SER A 58 -1.17 19.28 -4.12
N VAL A 59 -2.19 19.88 -3.51
CA VAL A 59 -2.90 21.05 -4.07
C VAL A 59 -1.94 22.18 -4.46
N MET A 60 -0.90 22.44 -3.68
CA MET A 60 0.12 23.46 -3.98
C MET A 60 1.27 22.95 -4.86
N GLY A 61 1.20 21.71 -5.34
CA GLY A 61 2.17 21.13 -6.26
C GLY A 61 3.39 20.50 -5.60
N ALA A 62 3.38 20.28 -4.28
CA ALA A 62 4.45 19.57 -3.58
C ALA A 62 4.38 18.07 -3.87
N PRO A 63 5.51 17.39 -4.13
CA PRO A 63 5.50 15.97 -4.45
C PRO A 63 5.21 15.12 -3.21
N LEU A 64 4.37 14.09 -3.37
CA LEU A 64 4.18 13.04 -2.39
C LEU A 64 5.20 11.93 -2.69
N LEU A 65 6.35 11.99 -2.01
CA LEU A 65 7.46 11.06 -2.23
C LEU A 65 7.36 9.84 -1.33
N VAL A 66 7.59 8.68 -1.94
CA VAL A 66 7.72 7.39 -1.28
C VAL A 66 9.15 6.90 -1.41
N LEU A 67 9.73 6.47 -0.29
CA LEU A 67 10.94 5.66 -0.29
C LEU A 67 10.56 4.18 -0.18
N GLU A 68 10.82 3.45 -1.24
CA GLU A 68 10.75 1.99 -1.30
C GLU A 68 12.05 1.38 -0.76
N MET A 69 11.95 0.30 0.02
CA MET A 69 13.07 -0.49 0.49
C MET A 69 12.77 -2.00 0.35
N SER A 70 13.62 -2.71 -0.38
CA SER A 70 13.59 -4.18 -0.65
C SER A 70 14.97 -4.56 -1.19
N ASP A 71 15.37 -5.83 -1.19
CA ASP A 71 16.56 -6.27 -1.92
C ASP A 71 16.40 -6.28 -3.45
N ASN A 72 15.16 -6.15 -3.95
CA ASN A 72 14.85 -6.02 -5.37
C ASN A 72 13.91 -4.82 -5.66
N PRO A 73 14.35 -3.57 -5.40
CA PRO A 73 13.49 -2.41 -5.49
C PRO A 73 12.99 -2.16 -6.93
N GLY A 74 11.70 -1.91 -7.06
CA GLY A 74 10.97 -1.66 -8.30
C GLY A 74 10.15 -2.85 -8.79
N VAL A 75 10.31 -4.02 -8.20
CA VAL A 75 9.68 -5.26 -8.62
C VAL A 75 8.97 -5.90 -7.43
N HIS A 76 7.75 -6.36 -7.65
CA HIS A 76 7.07 -7.23 -6.70
C HIS A 76 7.52 -8.67 -6.93
N GLU A 77 7.94 -9.35 -5.87
CA GLU A 77 8.37 -10.75 -5.91
C GLU A 77 7.31 -11.67 -5.29
N PRO A 78 6.93 -12.79 -5.94
CA PRO A 78 5.89 -13.66 -5.40
C PRO A 78 6.24 -14.15 -3.99
N LEU A 79 5.27 -14.16 -3.08
CA LEU A 79 5.43 -14.50 -1.65
C LEU A 79 6.19 -13.46 -0.81
N GLU A 80 6.58 -12.33 -1.40
CA GLU A 80 7.11 -11.16 -0.68
C GLU A 80 5.96 -10.20 -0.34
N PRO A 81 5.59 -10.03 0.94
CA PRO A 81 4.51 -9.12 1.31
C PRO A 81 4.91 -7.65 1.11
N GLU A 82 4.01 -6.89 0.50
CA GLU A 82 4.10 -5.43 0.41
C GLU A 82 3.60 -4.79 1.72
N PHE A 83 4.40 -3.93 2.32
CA PHE A 83 4.09 -3.20 3.54
C PHE A 83 4.16 -1.69 3.29
N LYS A 84 3.30 -0.88 3.94
CA LYS A 84 3.45 0.58 3.93
C LYS A 84 3.28 1.29 5.26
N TYR A 85 4.03 2.38 5.43
CA TYR A 85 3.76 3.41 6.43
C TYR A 85 3.38 4.72 5.74
N VAL A 86 2.33 5.36 6.24
CA VAL A 86 1.88 6.69 5.80
C VAL A 86 1.92 7.64 6.99
N GLY A 87 2.70 8.71 6.88
CA GLY A 87 2.77 9.75 7.89
C GLY A 87 2.03 11.01 7.48
N ASN A 88 1.60 11.78 8.50
CA ASN A 88 1.33 13.21 8.33
C ASN A 88 0.26 13.51 7.26
N ILE A 89 -0.81 12.70 7.25
CA ILE A 89 -2.06 12.99 6.52
C ILE A 89 -2.76 14.23 7.11
N HIS A 90 -2.62 14.45 8.41
CA HIS A 90 -2.87 15.73 9.05
C HIS A 90 -1.55 16.48 9.17
N GLY A 91 -1.43 17.63 8.51
CA GLY A 91 -0.16 18.33 8.37
C GLY A 91 0.48 18.75 9.69
N ASN A 92 -0.31 18.99 10.73
CA ASN A 92 0.17 19.36 12.07
C ASN A 92 0.48 18.20 13.00
N GLU A 93 0.29 16.96 12.55
CA GLU A 93 0.61 15.72 13.28
C GLU A 93 1.98 15.22 12.79
N VAL A 94 3.04 15.76 13.37
CA VAL A 94 4.39 15.77 12.78
C VAL A 94 5.24 14.58 13.21
N VAL A 95 4.94 13.95 14.33
CA VAL A 95 5.76 12.84 14.84
C VAL A 95 5.90 11.71 13.81
N GLY A 96 4.81 11.34 13.14
CA GLY A 96 4.84 10.31 12.10
C GLY A 96 5.78 10.64 10.93
N ARG A 97 5.79 11.91 10.49
CA ARG A 97 6.69 12.42 9.43
C ARG A 97 8.14 12.18 9.80
N GLU A 98 8.55 12.63 10.97
CA GLU A 98 9.94 12.54 11.42
C GLU A 98 10.36 11.10 11.74
N LEU A 99 9.46 10.30 12.32
CA LEU A 99 9.73 8.88 12.59
C LEU A 99 10.01 8.09 11.30
N ILE A 100 9.27 8.36 10.23
CA ILE A 100 9.50 7.69 8.94
C ILE A 100 10.87 8.05 8.37
N LEU A 101 11.30 9.30 8.45
CA LEU A 101 12.63 9.73 8.00
C LEU A 101 13.76 9.07 8.80
N HIS A 102 13.61 9.02 10.13
CA HIS A 102 14.58 8.32 10.98
C HIS A 102 14.55 6.80 10.77
N LEU A 103 13.39 6.21 10.48
CA LEU A 103 13.25 4.80 10.16
C LEU A 103 13.99 4.44 8.87
N ALA A 104 13.81 5.24 7.81
CA ALA A 104 14.52 5.08 6.54
C ALA A 104 16.05 5.06 6.72
N GLY A 105 16.58 6.05 7.45
CA GLY A 105 18.01 6.12 7.77
C GLY A 105 18.48 4.92 8.60
N TYR A 106 17.72 4.55 9.63
CA TYR A 106 18.06 3.40 10.49
C TYR A 106 18.08 2.08 9.73
N LEU A 107 17.09 1.83 8.88
CA LEU A 107 17.00 0.62 8.07
C LEU A 107 18.20 0.50 7.12
N CYS A 108 18.55 1.59 6.44
CA CYS A 108 19.74 1.64 5.58
C CYS A 108 21.03 1.40 6.37
N ASP A 109 21.22 2.09 7.50
CA ASP A 109 22.42 1.99 8.33
C ASP A 109 22.61 0.57 8.87
N GLU A 110 21.56 -0.03 9.43
CA GLU A 110 21.63 -1.37 9.99
C GLU A 110 21.78 -2.46 8.93
N TYR A 111 21.21 -2.26 7.73
CA TYR A 111 21.45 -3.15 6.60
C TYR A 111 22.93 -3.17 6.21
N GLN A 112 23.54 -1.98 6.06
CA GLN A 112 24.97 -1.83 5.74
C GLN A 112 25.87 -2.40 6.84
N ASN A 113 25.49 -2.20 8.11
CA ASN A 113 26.20 -2.73 9.27
C ASN A 113 26.09 -4.26 9.42
N GLY A 114 25.28 -4.94 8.60
CA GLY A 114 25.14 -6.39 8.64
C GLY A 114 24.21 -6.89 9.75
N ASN A 115 23.30 -6.05 10.24
CA ASN A 115 22.28 -6.46 11.19
C ASN A 115 21.38 -7.52 10.53
N LYS A 116 21.43 -8.75 11.05
CA LYS A 116 20.73 -9.90 10.45
C LYS A 116 19.22 -9.76 10.43
N GLU A 117 18.63 -9.11 11.44
CA GLU A 117 17.18 -8.93 11.51
C GLU A 117 16.72 -7.90 10.48
N ILE A 118 17.41 -6.76 10.39
CA ILE A 118 17.08 -5.72 9.41
C ILE A 118 17.33 -6.16 7.98
N ARG A 119 18.42 -6.90 7.73
CA ARG A 119 18.66 -7.53 6.43
C ARG A 119 17.53 -8.46 6.06
N ARG A 120 17.19 -9.42 6.92
CA ARG A 120 16.08 -10.35 6.66
C ARG A 120 14.77 -9.60 6.42
N LEU A 121 14.50 -8.54 7.19
CA LEU A 121 13.28 -7.75 7.00
C LEU A 121 13.22 -7.15 5.59
N ILE A 122 14.30 -6.52 5.13
CA ILE A 122 14.40 -5.90 3.79
C ILE A 122 14.45 -6.96 2.67
N ASP A 123 15.16 -8.07 2.88
CA ASP A 123 15.32 -9.16 1.90
C ASP A 123 14.06 -10.05 1.78
N THR A 124 13.01 -9.78 2.57
CA THR A 124 11.78 -10.58 2.54
C THR A 124 10.52 -9.72 2.58
N THR A 125 10.64 -8.40 2.54
CA THR A 125 9.49 -7.49 2.64
C THR A 125 9.77 -6.29 1.77
N ARG A 126 8.79 -5.96 0.92
CA ARG A 126 8.82 -4.74 0.15
C ARG A 126 8.16 -3.62 0.95
N ILE A 127 8.99 -2.73 1.48
CA ILE A 127 8.60 -1.68 2.43
C ILE A 127 8.44 -0.37 1.68
N HIS A 128 7.29 0.28 1.84
CA HIS A 128 7.04 1.60 1.27
C HIS A 128 6.79 2.65 2.36
N LEU A 129 7.59 3.71 2.34
CA LEU A 129 7.58 4.77 3.34
C LEU A 129 7.14 6.09 2.71
N LEU A 130 5.92 6.54 3.00
CA LEU A 130 5.40 7.86 2.64
C LEU A 130 5.46 8.78 3.87
N PRO A 131 6.49 9.65 4.01
CA PRO A 131 6.64 10.42 5.24
C PRO A 131 5.59 11.52 5.39
N THR A 132 5.04 12.03 4.29
CA THR A 132 3.99 13.06 4.32
C THR A 132 2.96 12.85 3.22
N ALA A 133 1.70 12.66 3.64
CA ALA A 133 0.54 12.69 2.76
C ALA A 133 -0.04 14.11 2.57
N ASN A 134 0.28 15.04 3.48
CA ASN A 134 -0.20 16.43 3.44
C ASN A 134 0.94 17.44 3.65
N PRO A 135 1.85 17.58 2.67
CA PRO A 135 2.97 18.52 2.77
C PRO A 135 2.52 19.98 2.87
N ASP A 136 1.38 20.34 2.28
CA ASP A 136 0.83 21.71 2.31
C ASP A 136 0.36 22.09 3.71
N GLY A 137 -0.41 21.20 4.34
CA GLY A 137 -0.84 21.38 5.73
C GLY A 137 0.34 21.43 6.69
N TYR A 138 1.37 20.61 6.46
CA TYR A 138 2.61 20.67 7.26
C TYR A 138 3.29 22.03 7.13
N ALA A 139 3.45 22.54 5.91
CA ALA A 139 4.07 23.85 5.67
C ALA A 139 3.34 24.97 6.41
N LEU A 140 2.00 24.90 6.49
CA LEU A 140 1.20 25.83 7.28
C LEU A 140 1.42 25.65 8.79
N ALA A 141 1.38 24.40 9.29
CA ALA A 141 1.59 24.11 10.72
C ALA A 141 2.98 24.53 11.21
N ALA A 142 4.01 24.35 10.37
CA ALA A 142 5.40 24.62 10.71
C ALA A 142 5.70 26.11 10.94
N VAL A 143 4.84 27.03 10.51
CA VAL A 143 5.01 28.48 10.75
C VAL A 143 5.02 28.79 12.25
N GLU A 144 4.08 28.22 13.00
CA GLU A 144 3.99 28.38 14.46
C GLU A 144 4.61 27.19 15.21
N GLY A 145 4.78 26.05 14.54
CA GLY A 145 5.40 24.84 15.08
C GLY A 145 4.71 24.37 16.36
N SER A 146 5.49 24.17 17.42
CA SER A 146 5.00 23.74 18.74
C SER A 146 4.06 24.73 19.44
N LYS A 147 3.99 25.98 18.95
CA LYS A 147 3.12 27.03 19.48
C LYS A 147 1.83 27.19 18.67
N GLY A 148 1.66 26.43 17.58
CA GLY A 148 0.47 26.44 16.75
C GLY A 148 -0.78 26.01 17.50
N GLN A 149 -1.95 26.44 17.00
CA GLN A 149 -3.23 25.98 17.54
C GLN A 149 -3.50 24.54 17.10
N TRP A 150 -4.43 23.87 17.80
CA TRP A 150 -4.74 22.44 17.63
C TRP A 150 -5.13 22.02 16.20
N LEU A 151 -5.68 22.94 15.41
CA LEU A 151 -6.18 22.68 14.05
C LEU A 151 -5.34 23.36 12.95
N ASP A 152 -4.36 24.19 13.32
CA ASP A 152 -3.55 24.92 12.34
C ASP A 152 -2.75 23.94 11.49
N GLY A 153 -2.96 23.95 10.17
CA GLY A 153 -2.30 23.03 9.23
C GLY A 153 -2.78 21.58 9.29
N ARG A 154 -3.91 21.28 9.94
CA ARG A 154 -4.50 19.93 9.94
C ARG A 154 -4.97 19.51 8.54
N THR A 155 -5.74 20.36 7.87
CA THR A 155 -6.35 20.10 6.56
C THR A 155 -5.34 20.27 5.42
N ASN A 156 -5.66 19.83 4.21
CA ASN A 156 -4.88 20.18 3.02
C ASN A 156 -5.08 21.66 2.63
N ALA A 157 -4.47 22.12 1.54
CA ALA A 157 -4.54 23.52 1.14
C ALA A 157 -5.95 23.99 0.69
N ASN A 158 -6.87 23.06 0.38
CA ASN A 158 -8.27 23.37 0.11
C ASN A 158 -9.16 23.33 1.37
N ASN A 159 -8.56 23.26 2.55
CA ASN A 159 -9.25 23.12 3.84
C ASN A 159 -10.08 21.84 3.97
N VAL A 160 -9.67 20.75 3.31
CA VAL A 160 -10.31 19.43 3.44
C VAL A 160 -9.51 18.57 4.42
N ASP A 161 -10.21 17.88 5.34
CA ASP A 161 -9.61 16.84 6.18
C ASP A 161 -9.44 15.58 5.33
N LEU A 162 -8.21 15.28 4.93
CA LEU A 162 -7.91 14.13 4.06
C LEU A 162 -8.34 12.78 4.67
N ASN A 163 -8.38 12.67 6.00
CA ASN A 163 -8.89 11.46 6.67
C ASN A 163 -10.43 11.47 6.81
N ARG A 164 -11.12 12.29 6.02
CA ARG A 164 -12.59 12.31 5.81
C ARG A 164 -12.95 12.34 4.31
N ASP A 165 -11.95 12.20 3.44
CA ASP A 165 -12.07 12.43 1.99
C ASP A 165 -12.04 11.12 1.18
N PHE A 166 -11.78 9.97 1.83
CA PHE A 166 -11.85 8.66 1.18
C PHE A 166 -13.31 8.24 0.98
N PRO A 167 -13.62 7.41 -0.03
CA PRO A 167 -14.96 6.87 -0.20
C PRO A 167 -15.35 6.07 1.03
N ASP A 168 -16.51 6.40 1.59
CA ASP A 168 -17.09 5.61 2.66
C ASP A 168 -17.69 4.31 2.09
N LEU A 169 -17.03 3.20 2.40
CA LEU A 169 -17.45 1.83 2.07
C LEU A 169 -18.10 1.11 3.25
N ASN A 170 -18.12 1.74 4.43
CA ASN A 170 -18.60 1.15 5.68
C ASN A 170 -20.09 0.87 5.57
N GLN A 171 -20.87 1.87 5.16
CA GLN A 171 -22.33 1.73 5.04
C GLN A 171 -22.71 0.62 4.04
N LEU A 172 -21.99 0.51 2.92
CA LEU A 172 -22.18 -0.58 1.95
C LEU A 172 -21.90 -1.94 2.58
N SER A 173 -20.83 -2.02 3.37
CA SER A 173 -20.45 -3.24 4.08
C SER A 173 -21.48 -3.62 5.16
N TYR A 174 -21.98 -2.65 5.92
CA TYR A 174 -22.95 -2.87 7.00
C TYR A 174 -24.31 -3.33 6.46
N SER A 175 -24.75 -2.74 5.35
CA SER A 175 -26.00 -3.19 4.69
C SER A 175 -25.89 -4.62 4.12
N GLY A 176 -24.69 -5.03 3.69
CA GLY A 176 -24.45 -6.35 3.11
C GLY A 176 -24.15 -7.46 4.12
N GLU A 177 -23.93 -7.15 5.39
CA GLU A 177 -23.55 -8.14 6.41
C GLU A 177 -24.62 -9.20 6.69
N SER A 178 -25.90 -8.90 6.43
CA SER A 178 -27.00 -9.85 6.59
C SER A 178 -27.31 -10.68 5.34
N GLU A 179 -26.64 -10.44 4.22
CA GLU A 179 -26.90 -11.14 2.96
C GLU A 179 -25.77 -12.14 2.64
N GLU A 180 -26.12 -13.31 2.10
CA GLU A 180 -25.13 -14.29 1.60
C GLU A 180 -24.20 -13.71 0.52
N ALA A 181 -24.62 -12.60 -0.11
CA ALA A 181 -23.93 -11.87 -1.16
C ALA A 181 -23.37 -10.50 -0.69
N ASN A 182 -22.67 -10.45 0.45
CA ASN A 182 -21.89 -9.25 0.81
C ASN A 182 -20.94 -8.90 -0.35
N PRO A 183 -21.06 -7.70 -0.96
CA PRO A 183 -20.29 -7.37 -2.13
C PRO A 183 -18.79 -7.42 -1.83
N ASN A 184 -18.02 -7.99 -2.75
CA ASN A 184 -16.57 -7.99 -2.64
C ASN A 184 -16.01 -6.55 -2.76
N SER A 185 -14.73 -6.36 -2.44
CA SER A 185 -14.09 -5.04 -2.46
C SER A 185 -14.26 -4.32 -3.81
N TYR A 186 -14.15 -5.06 -4.92
CA TYR A 186 -14.37 -4.53 -6.28
C TYR A 186 -15.82 -4.01 -6.48
N GLN A 187 -16.82 -4.80 -6.13
CA GLN A 187 -18.23 -4.41 -6.26
C GLN A 187 -18.58 -3.19 -5.40
N LYS A 188 -17.93 -3.04 -4.24
CA LYS A 188 -18.06 -1.83 -3.41
C LYS A 188 -17.44 -0.62 -4.11
N MET A 189 -16.26 -0.78 -4.70
CA MET A 189 -15.58 0.29 -5.43
C MET A 189 -16.38 0.79 -6.63
N LEU A 190 -17.01 -0.11 -7.40
CA LEU A 190 -17.89 0.29 -8.51
C LEU A 190 -19.05 1.19 -8.05
N GLN A 191 -19.61 0.94 -6.87
CA GLN A 191 -20.73 1.73 -6.34
C GLN A 191 -20.32 3.15 -5.92
N VAL A 192 -19.05 3.37 -5.63
CA VAL A 192 -18.51 4.69 -5.22
C VAL A 192 -17.62 5.34 -6.27
N ALA A 193 -17.53 4.78 -7.47
CA ALA A 193 -16.65 5.28 -8.54
C ALA A 193 -16.91 6.76 -8.90
N ASN A 194 -18.15 7.23 -8.76
CA ASN A 194 -18.52 8.64 -8.98
C ASN A 194 -17.92 9.62 -7.95
N GLN A 195 -17.42 9.13 -6.81
CA GLN A 195 -16.80 9.95 -5.76
C GLN A 195 -15.33 10.26 -6.08
N PHE A 196 -14.67 9.48 -6.95
CA PHE A 196 -13.25 9.67 -7.28
C PHE A 196 -12.93 11.06 -7.83
N SER A 197 -13.81 11.60 -8.68
CA SER A 197 -13.63 12.95 -9.24
C SER A 197 -13.78 14.08 -8.23
N GLN A 198 -14.24 13.79 -7.01
CA GLN A 198 -14.47 14.78 -5.94
C GLN A 198 -13.33 14.77 -4.90
N MET A 199 -12.44 13.79 -4.96
CA MET A 199 -11.32 13.65 -4.04
C MET A 199 -10.32 14.78 -4.17
N GLN A 200 -9.65 15.09 -3.06
CA GLN A 200 -8.43 15.88 -3.08
C GLN A 200 -7.33 15.13 -3.84
N PRO A 201 -6.39 15.86 -4.50
CA PRO A 201 -5.34 15.23 -5.28
C PRO A 201 -4.43 14.33 -4.43
N GLU A 202 -4.23 14.66 -3.15
CA GLU A 202 -3.52 13.80 -2.19
C GLU A 202 -4.27 12.47 -1.98
N THR A 203 -5.57 12.52 -1.70
CA THR A 203 -6.43 11.35 -1.50
C THR A 203 -6.46 10.48 -2.74
N LEU A 204 -6.69 11.06 -3.91
CA LEU A 204 -6.74 10.33 -5.18
C LEU A 204 -5.42 9.61 -5.45
N SER A 205 -4.29 10.24 -5.16
CA SER A 205 -2.97 9.63 -5.34
C SER A 205 -2.75 8.44 -4.41
N ILE A 206 -3.20 8.53 -3.16
CA ILE A 206 -3.09 7.42 -2.21
C ILE A 206 -4.05 6.29 -2.59
N VAL A 207 -5.26 6.60 -3.06
CA VAL A 207 -6.21 5.60 -3.56
C VAL A 207 -5.62 4.83 -4.75
N THR A 208 -5.09 5.52 -5.77
CA THR A 208 -4.42 4.86 -6.90
C THR A 208 -3.24 4.02 -6.42
N TRP A 209 -2.43 4.55 -5.52
CA TRP A 209 -1.27 3.85 -4.97
C TRP A 209 -1.64 2.55 -4.24
N ILE A 210 -2.75 2.55 -3.50
CA ILE A 210 -3.30 1.35 -2.84
C ILE A 210 -3.69 0.29 -3.87
N PHE A 211 -4.21 0.67 -5.04
CA PHE A 211 -4.59 -0.28 -6.09
C PHE A 211 -3.42 -0.76 -6.95
N ASP A 212 -2.38 0.05 -7.10
CA ASP A 212 -1.21 -0.29 -7.91
C ASP A 212 -0.28 -1.32 -7.23
N ASN A 213 -0.42 -1.54 -5.92
CA ASN A 213 0.46 -2.41 -5.14
C ASN A 213 -0.36 -3.38 -4.27
N PRO A 214 0.01 -4.66 -4.18
CA PRO A 214 -0.71 -5.64 -3.38
C PRO A 214 -0.37 -5.53 -1.88
N PHE A 215 -0.62 -4.36 -1.28
CA PHE A 215 -0.37 -4.10 0.13
C PHE A 215 -1.08 -5.13 1.03
N VAL A 216 -0.33 -5.69 1.97
CA VAL A 216 -0.81 -6.69 2.94
C VAL A 216 -1.11 -6.03 4.29
N LEU A 217 -0.20 -5.19 4.76
CA LEU A 217 -0.30 -4.51 6.04
C LEU A 217 0.13 -3.04 5.91
N SER A 218 -0.58 -2.15 6.60
CA SER A 218 -0.34 -0.72 6.58
C SER A 218 -0.45 -0.09 7.98
N GLY A 219 0.31 0.98 8.21
CA GLY A 219 0.15 1.86 9.36
C GLY A 219 0.01 3.33 8.95
N SER A 220 -1.05 3.99 9.41
CA SER A 220 -1.21 5.44 9.33
C SER A 220 -0.76 6.10 10.62
N LEU A 221 0.21 7.01 10.57
CA LEU A 221 0.84 7.62 11.74
C LEU A 221 0.26 9.02 12.02
N HIS A 222 -0.37 9.15 13.18
CA HIS A 222 -1.12 10.32 13.64
C HIS A 222 -0.59 10.90 14.96
N GLY A 223 -1.18 12.01 15.39
CA GLY A 223 -0.93 12.61 16.69
C GLY A 223 -2.15 13.32 17.27
N GLY A 224 -2.24 13.34 18.59
CA GLY A 224 -3.37 13.92 19.32
C GLY A 224 -3.78 13.10 20.53
N ASP A 225 -3.51 11.79 20.51
CA ASP A 225 -3.59 10.91 21.66
C ASP A 225 -2.40 9.92 21.67
N LEU A 226 -2.44 8.88 22.51
CA LEU A 226 -1.41 7.83 22.53
C LEU A 226 -2.04 6.44 22.60
N VAL A 227 -2.40 5.88 21.45
CA VAL A 227 -3.17 4.63 21.30
C VAL A 227 -2.99 4.06 19.89
N VAL A 228 -3.16 2.75 19.72
CA VAL A 228 -3.34 2.15 18.39
C VAL A 228 -4.83 1.93 18.13
N ASN A 229 -5.35 2.67 17.17
CA ASN A 229 -6.72 2.62 16.70
C ASN A 229 -6.86 1.57 15.58
N TYR A 230 -7.93 0.77 15.63
CA TYR A 230 -8.18 -0.29 14.65
C TYR A 230 -9.64 -0.30 14.15
N PRO A 231 -9.89 -0.87 12.95
CA PRO A 231 -11.21 -0.90 12.35
C PRO A 231 -12.32 -1.54 13.18
N TYR A 232 -13.58 -1.17 12.93
CA TYR A 232 -13.97 -0.06 12.05
C TYR A 232 -13.94 1.30 12.77
N ASP A 233 -13.67 2.33 11.99
CA ASP A 233 -13.70 3.75 12.35
C ASP A 233 -15.14 4.31 12.34
N GLU A 234 -15.99 3.89 11.40
CA GLU A 234 -17.38 4.36 11.33
C GLU A 234 -18.33 3.50 12.16
N SER A 235 -19.19 4.11 12.98
CA SER A 235 -20.18 3.36 13.76
C SER A 235 -21.33 2.86 12.89
N ARG A 236 -21.90 1.69 13.22
CA ARG A 236 -23.01 1.13 12.43
C ARG A 236 -24.27 1.97 12.52
N SER A 237 -24.56 2.48 13.72
CA SER A 237 -25.77 3.27 13.96
C SER A 237 -25.62 4.76 13.61
N GLY A 238 -24.42 5.21 13.27
CA GLY A 238 -24.08 6.63 13.12
C GLY A 238 -23.91 7.35 14.47
N LYS A 239 -23.81 6.62 15.59
CA LYS A 239 -23.48 7.20 16.90
C LYS A 239 -22.08 7.84 16.85
N PRO A 240 -21.89 9.04 17.41
CA PRO A 240 -20.61 9.75 17.30
C PRO A 240 -19.46 9.14 18.12
N SER A 241 -19.74 8.29 19.11
CA SER A 241 -18.74 7.63 19.97
C SER A 241 -19.38 6.51 20.80
N GLU A 242 -18.57 5.73 21.53
CA GLU A 242 -19.01 4.68 22.45
C GLU A 242 -19.90 3.64 21.76
N GLU A 243 -19.56 3.27 20.53
CA GLU A 243 -20.14 2.14 19.80
C GLU A 243 -19.03 1.28 19.19
N TYR A 244 -18.68 0.21 19.89
CA TYR A 244 -17.79 -0.81 19.37
C TYR A 244 -18.32 -1.40 18.06
N THR A 245 -17.61 -1.14 16.97
CA THR A 245 -17.98 -1.58 15.63
C THR A 245 -16.96 -2.58 15.10
N SER A 246 -17.21 -3.84 15.42
CA SER A 246 -16.35 -4.97 15.05
C SER A 246 -16.30 -5.15 13.53
N SER A 247 -15.10 -5.36 13.00
CA SER A 247 -14.90 -5.91 11.65
C SER A 247 -14.94 -7.46 11.67
N PRO A 248 -15.08 -8.12 10.50
CA PRO A 248 -14.97 -9.59 10.42
C PRO A 248 -13.64 -10.14 10.97
N ASP A 249 -12.57 -9.36 10.83
CA ASP A 249 -11.22 -9.70 11.30
C ASP A 249 -10.82 -9.02 12.61
N ASP A 250 -11.79 -8.66 13.46
CA ASP A 250 -11.57 -7.95 14.73
C ASP A 250 -10.48 -8.56 15.61
N VAL A 251 -10.46 -9.90 15.73
CA VAL A 251 -9.43 -10.60 16.52
C VAL A 251 -8.02 -10.39 15.93
N THR A 252 -7.90 -10.45 14.60
CA THR A 252 -6.64 -10.21 13.88
C THR A 252 -6.21 -8.76 14.06
N PHE A 253 -7.12 -7.79 13.87
CA PHE A 253 -6.82 -6.37 14.06
C PHE A 253 -6.37 -6.04 15.49
N ARG A 254 -7.04 -6.58 16.50
CA ARG A 254 -6.65 -6.39 17.90
C ARG A 254 -5.26 -6.96 18.18
N GLN A 255 -4.91 -8.11 17.61
CA GLN A 255 -3.57 -8.66 17.74
C GLN A 255 -2.52 -7.76 17.06
N LEU A 256 -2.79 -7.30 15.84
CA LEU A 256 -1.90 -6.39 15.12
C LEU A 256 -1.69 -5.08 15.91
N ALA A 257 -2.76 -4.54 16.50
CA ALA A 257 -2.70 -3.35 17.33
C ALA A 257 -1.88 -3.58 18.62
N ILE A 258 -2.07 -4.73 19.28
CA ILE A 258 -1.26 -5.13 20.45
C ILE A 258 0.21 -5.32 20.06
N ALA A 259 0.49 -5.85 18.87
CA ALA A 259 1.86 -6.05 18.40
C ALA A 259 2.63 -4.72 18.36
N TYR A 260 2.02 -3.63 17.91
CA TYR A 260 2.62 -2.29 18.00
C TYR A 260 2.63 -1.78 19.44
N ALA A 261 1.47 -1.74 20.10
CA ALA A 261 1.31 -1.11 21.41
C ALA A 261 2.21 -1.72 22.51
N SER A 262 2.42 -3.04 22.47
CA SER A 262 3.25 -3.77 23.44
C SER A 262 4.76 -3.54 23.29
N LYS A 263 5.20 -3.04 22.14
CA LYS A 263 6.60 -2.68 21.87
C LYS A 263 6.86 -1.19 22.00
N HIS A 264 5.80 -0.38 22.05
CA HIS A 264 5.92 1.04 22.32
C HIS A 264 6.15 1.29 23.82
N ALA A 265 7.13 2.12 24.16
CA ALA A 265 7.57 2.31 25.55
C ALA A 265 6.47 2.80 26.52
N GLN A 266 5.51 3.58 26.01
CA GLN A 266 4.47 4.23 26.83
C GLN A 266 3.02 3.85 26.48
N MET A 267 2.74 3.07 25.42
CA MET A 267 1.33 2.89 24.99
C MET A 267 0.55 2.00 25.95
N MET A 268 1.21 0.99 26.51
CA MET A 268 0.65 0.10 27.55
C MET A 268 1.05 0.49 28.98
N ASN A 269 1.75 1.62 29.17
CA ASN A 269 2.13 2.08 30.50
C ASN A 269 0.93 2.74 31.21
N VAL A 270 0.30 2.02 32.14
CA VAL A 270 -0.86 2.51 32.90
C VAL A 270 -0.54 3.69 33.82
N GLU A 271 0.73 3.89 34.17
CA GLU A 271 1.20 4.98 35.04
C GLU A 271 1.55 6.26 34.27
N ARG A 272 1.50 6.22 32.93
CA ARG A 272 1.81 7.39 32.09
C ARG A 272 0.86 8.55 32.35
N GLN A 273 1.32 9.77 32.06
CA GLN A 273 0.45 10.93 31.99
C GLN A 273 -0.55 10.79 30.83
N VAL A 274 -1.84 10.94 31.13
CA VAL A 274 -2.92 10.85 30.14
C VAL A 274 -2.97 12.12 29.29
N CYS A 275 -3.34 11.98 28.01
CA CYS A 275 -3.58 13.12 27.12
C CYS A 275 -4.76 13.96 27.61
N GLY A 276 -4.59 15.29 27.61
CA GLY A 276 -5.48 16.22 28.33
C GLY A 276 -6.86 16.48 27.72
N ALA A 277 -7.15 16.00 26.49
CA ALA A 277 -8.40 16.34 25.80
C ALA A 277 -9.58 15.43 26.20
N ASN A 278 -9.36 14.11 26.30
CA ASN A 278 -10.45 13.14 26.53
C ASN A 278 -10.34 12.43 27.89
N GLY A 279 -9.19 12.50 28.56
CA GLY A 279 -8.96 11.86 29.87
C GLY A 279 -8.99 10.32 29.85
N ILE A 280 -9.14 9.70 28.67
CA ILE A 280 -9.15 8.24 28.52
C ILE A 280 -7.72 7.73 28.59
N ASN A 281 -7.44 6.86 29.55
CA ASN A 281 -6.17 6.17 29.62
C ASN A 281 -6.27 4.83 28.89
N PHE A 282 -6.04 4.84 27.57
CA PHE A 282 -6.07 3.64 26.73
C PHE A 282 -5.08 2.54 27.18
N ALA A 283 -4.02 2.88 27.92
CA ALA A 283 -3.13 1.87 28.50
C ALA A 283 -3.87 0.88 29.41
N LYS A 284 -4.96 1.31 30.07
CA LYS A 284 -5.81 0.42 30.88
C LYS A 284 -6.58 -0.62 30.05
N GLN A 285 -6.69 -0.40 28.74
CA GLN A 285 -7.32 -1.29 27.76
C GLN A 285 -6.28 -1.98 26.87
N GLY A 286 -5.00 -1.95 27.27
CA GLY A 286 -3.90 -2.55 26.50
C GLY A 286 -3.30 -1.63 25.43
N GLY A 287 -3.57 -0.32 25.49
CA GLY A 287 -2.99 0.66 24.57
C GLY A 287 -3.60 0.65 23.18
N ILE A 288 -4.78 0.04 23.02
CA ILE A 288 -5.50 -0.10 21.75
C ILE A 288 -6.95 0.37 21.90
N THR A 289 -7.61 0.72 20.79
CA THR A 289 -9.04 1.07 20.78
C THR A 289 -9.68 0.78 19.42
N ASN A 290 -10.95 0.39 19.42
CA ASN A 290 -11.75 0.33 18.18
C ASN A 290 -12.14 1.76 17.81
N GLY A 291 -12.03 2.12 16.52
CA GLY A 291 -12.21 3.50 16.08
C GLY A 291 -13.58 4.08 16.42
N ALA A 292 -14.64 3.38 16.02
CA ALA A 292 -16.01 3.82 16.31
C ALA A 292 -16.34 3.89 17.82
N ASP A 293 -15.75 3.02 18.63
CA ASP A 293 -15.92 3.05 20.09
C ASP A 293 -15.28 4.30 20.70
N TRP A 294 -14.13 4.73 20.18
CA TRP A 294 -13.50 5.98 20.59
C TRP A 294 -14.28 7.19 20.09
N TYR A 295 -14.37 7.35 18.77
CA TYR A 295 -15.26 8.31 18.10
C TYR A 295 -15.42 7.94 16.63
N SER A 296 -16.64 8.04 16.12
CA SER A 296 -16.95 7.63 14.76
C SER A 296 -16.30 8.54 13.72
N VAL A 297 -15.62 7.92 12.76
CA VAL A 297 -14.95 8.54 11.63
C VAL A 297 -15.45 7.94 10.32
N LYS A 298 -16.13 8.76 9.53
CA LYS A 298 -16.56 8.41 8.17
C LYS A 298 -15.53 8.87 7.14
N GLY A 299 -15.30 8.07 6.10
CA GLY A 299 -14.41 8.42 4.98
C GLY A 299 -12.93 8.45 5.36
N GLY A 300 -12.54 7.61 6.33
CA GLY A 300 -11.16 7.46 6.77
C GLY A 300 -10.35 6.54 5.86
N MET A 301 -9.04 6.77 5.79
CA MET A 301 -8.11 5.94 5.01
C MET A 301 -8.02 4.50 5.53
N GLN A 302 -8.12 4.33 6.86
CA GLN A 302 -7.98 3.05 7.54
C GLN A 302 -9.01 2.02 7.06
N ASP A 303 -10.29 2.38 7.13
CA ASP A 303 -11.38 1.51 6.71
C ASP A 303 -11.42 1.36 5.18
N PHE A 304 -11.02 2.39 4.42
CA PHE A 304 -10.88 2.29 2.98
C PHE A 304 -9.90 1.19 2.57
N ASN A 305 -8.69 1.12 3.17
CA ASN A 305 -7.72 0.07 2.87
C ASN A 305 -8.34 -1.32 3.00
N TYR A 306 -9.01 -1.59 4.12
CA TYR A 306 -9.58 -2.90 4.43
C TYR A 306 -10.80 -3.25 3.57
N LEU A 307 -11.61 -2.26 3.20
CA LEU A 307 -12.85 -2.49 2.46
C LEU A 307 -12.66 -2.43 0.93
N ALA A 308 -11.61 -1.75 0.45
CA ALA A 308 -11.31 -1.57 -0.97
C ALA A 308 -10.21 -2.51 -1.49
N SER A 309 -9.31 -2.98 -0.63
CA SER A 309 -8.14 -3.76 -1.01
C SER A 309 -7.93 -4.99 -0.11
N ASN A 310 -6.79 -5.67 -0.25
CA ASN A 310 -6.36 -6.74 0.66
C ASN A 310 -5.65 -6.21 1.93
N ALA A 311 -5.34 -4.91 2.00
CA ALA A 311 -4.50 -4.33 3.01
C ALA A 311 -5.22 -4.13 4.35
N PHE A 312 -4.58 -4.57 5.44
CA PHE A 312 -5.03 -4.29 6.80
C PHE A 312 -4.32 -3.03 7.28
N GLU A 313 -5.04 -1.93 7.46
CA GLU A 313 -4.47 -0.68 7.99
C GLU A 313 -4.87 -0.45 9.45
N LEU A 314 -3.91 0.01 10.25
CA LEU A 314 -4.13 0.54 11.59
C LEU A 314 -3.74 2.02 11.66
N THR A 315 -4.39 2.77 12.54
CA THR A 315 -4.04 4.15 12.86
C THR A 315 -3.26 4.21 14.18
N MET A 316 -2.03 4.68 14.17
CA MET A 316 -1.21 4.84 15.37
C MET A 316 -1.18 6.30 15.80
N GLU A 317 -1.80 6.62 16.94
CA GLU A 317 -1.69 7.92 17.60
C GLU A 317 -0.42 7.95 18.44
N LEU A 318 0.58 8.72 18.02
CA LEU A 318 1.96 8.59 18.52
C LEU A 318 2.28 9.47 19.73
N GLY A 319 1.35 10.34 20.15
CA GLY A 319 1.49 11.16 21.33
C GLY A 319 0.52 12.33 21.39
N CYS A 320 0.32 12.85 22.60
CA CYS A 320 -0.68 13.90 22.87
C CYS A 320 -0.38 15.24 22.15
N ARG A 321 0.90 15.56 21.93
CA ARG A 321 1.32 16.78 21.25
C ARG A 321 1.45 16.49 19.76
N LYS A 322 0.56 17.07 18.96
CA LYS A 322 0.56 16.92 17.49
C LYS A 322 1.87 17.41 16.87
N PHE A 323 2.32 18.58 17.31
CA PHE A 323 3.57 19.22 16.90
C PHE A 323 4.46 19.43 18.14
N PRO A 324 5.29 18.45 18.54
CA PRO A 324 6.16 18.59 19.70
C PRO A 324 7.38 19.48 19.40
N GLU A 325 8.07 19.91 20.47
CA GLU A 325 9.37 20.58 20.35
C GLU A 325 10.42 19.60 19.78
N GLU A 326 11.40 20.12 19.03
CA GLU A 326 12.47 19.29 18.43
C GLU A 326 13.24 18.47 19.48
N SER A 327 13.41 19.04 20.68
CA SER A 327 14.08 18.37 21.80
C SER A 327 13.38 17.08 22.26
N GLU A 328 12.11 16.88 21.90
CA GLU A 328 11.35 15.67 22.21
C GLU A 328 11.44 14.59 21.12
N LEU A 329 11.87 14.93 19.89
CA LEU A 329 11.84 14.00 18.75
C LEU A 329 12.69 12.75 19.00
N LYS A 330 13.84 12.88 19.68
CA LYS A 330 14.67 11.73 20.05
C LYS A 330 13.93 10.77 21.00
N ARG A 331 13.14 11.31 21.93
CA ARG A 331 12.31 10.50 22.83
C ARG A 331 11.24 9.76 22.04
N TYR A 332 10.51 10.45 21.15
CA TYR A 332 9.52 9.80 20.28
C TYR A 332 10.12 8.66 19.45
N TRP A 333 11.31 8.87 18.86
CA TRP A 333 12.03 7.80 18.17
C TRP A 333 12.33 6.61 19.07
N ASN A 334 12.91 6.85 20.25
CA ASN A 334 13.23 5.77 21.18
C ASN A 334 11.97 5.02 21.66
N ASP A 335 10.86 5.73 21.86
CA ASP A 335 9.59 5.16 22.30
C ASP A 335 8.94 4.27 21.21
N ASN A 336 9.18 4.56 19.92
CA ASN A 336 8.49 3.95 18.78
C ASN A 336 9.33 2.98 17.94
N LYS A 337 10.66 3.10 17.89
CA LYS A 337 11.53 2.36 16.96
C LYS A 337 11.25 0.84 16.97
N GLU A 338 11.23 0.24 18.16
CA GLU A 338 10.97 -1.20 18.29
C GLU A 338 9.53 -1.58 17.90
N ALA A 339 8.57 -0.69 18.11
CA ALA A 339 7.17 -0.89 17.70
C ALA A 339 6.99 -0.83 16.18
N LEU A 340 7.65 0.13 15.52
CA LEU A 340 7.65 0.26 14.06
C LEU A 340 8.23 -1.00 13.40
N LEU A 341 9.40 -1.46 13.87
CA LEU A 341 10.04 -2.68 13.35
C LEU A 341 9.18 -3.93 13.59
N ASN A 342 8.64 -4.09 14.80
CA ASN A 342 7.81 -5.24 15.16
C ASN A 342 6.51 -5.28 14.34
N PHE A 343 5.93 -4.13 14.03
CA PHE A 343 4.70 -4.05 13.24
C PHE A 343 4.94 -4.39 11.76
N MET A 344 6.06 -3.94 11.16
CA MET A 344 6.44 -4.38 9.82
C MET A 344 6.53 -5.91 9.73
N TRP A 345 7.13 -6.56 10.73
CA TRP A 345 7.17 -8.03 10.80
C TRP A 345 5.81 -8.72 10.84
N GLN A 346 4.73 -8.01 11.20
CA GLN A 346 3.40 -8.59 11.20
C GLN A 346 2.82 -8.79 9.79
N SER A 347 3.42 -8.22 8.74
CA SER A 347 3.04 -8.52 7.34
C SER A 347 3.26 -9.99 6.98
N HIS A 348 4.09 -10.69 7.76
CA HIS A 348 4.39 -12.11 7.63
C HIS A 348 3.59 -13.00 8.60
N SER A 349 2.56 -12.47 9.25
CA SER A 349 1.66 -13.23 10.13
C SER A 349 0.56 -13.93 9.32
N GLY A 350 -0.06 -14.97 9.89
CA GLY A 350 -1.14 -15.70 9.22
C GLY A 350 -0.60 -16.75 8.24
N VAL A 351 -1.05 -16.67 6.98
CA VAL A 351 -0.72 -17.63 5.91
C VAL A 351 -0.53 -16.90 4.58
N LYS A 352 0.40 -17.38 3.76
CA LYS A 352 0.58 -16.94 2.37
C LYS A 352 0.79 -18.14 1.45
N GLY A 353 0.84 -17.95 0.14
CA GLY A 353 1.09 -19.03 -0.80
C GLY A 353 0.82 -18.66 -2.24
N LEU A 354 0.97 -19.62 -3.14
CA LEU A 354 0.71 -19.49 -4.57
C LEU A 354 -0.57 -20.24 -4.97
N ILE A 355 -1.34 -19.65 -5.87
CA ILE A 355 -2.51 -20.25 -6.51
C ILE A 355 -2.22 -20.32 -8.01
N TYR A 356 -2.23 -21.53 -8.56
CA TYR A 356 -1.85 -21.77 -9.96
C TYR A 356 -2.75 -22.83 -10.59
N ASP A 357 -2.84 -22.81 -11.92
CA ASP A 357 -3.52 -23.82 -12.71
C ASP A 357 -2.77 -25.15 -12.63
N LEU A 358 -3.43 -26.23 -12.21
CA LEU A 358 -2.79 -27.54 -12.05
C LEU A 358 -2.24 -28.10 -13.38
N ILE A 359 -2.84 -27.74 -14.51
CA ILE A 359 -2.47 -28.26 -15.82
C ILE A 359 -1.38 -27.40 -16.44
N SER A 360 -1.58 -26.08 -16.59
CA SER A 360 -0.60 -25.22 -17.27
C SER A 360 0.54 -24.77 -16.37
N GLY A 361 0.36 -24.78 -15.04
CA GLY A 361 1.29 -24.21 -14.08
C GLY A 361 1.24 -22.68 -13.99
N ASP A 362 0.37 -22.03 -14.77
CA ASP A 362 0.26 -20.57 -14.79
C ASP A 362 -0.34 -20.04 -13.49
N PRO A 363 0.09 -18.85 -13.02
CA PRO A 363 -0.50 -18.21 -11.86
C PRO A 363 -1.96 -17.81 -12.13
N ILE A 364 -2.83 -17.98 -11.13
CA ILE A 364 -4.23 -17.56 -11.21
C ILE A 364 -4.39 -16.24 -10.47
N THR A 365 -4.61 -15.18 -11.23
CA THR A 365 -4.92 -13.84 -10.70
C THR A 365 -6.34 -13.76 -10.15
N ASN A 366 -6.56 -12.92 -9.14
CA ASN A 366 -7.87 -12.64 -8.55
C ASN A 366 -8.63 -13.88 -8.04
N ALA A 367 -7.93 -14.98 -7.74
CA ALA A 367 -8.52 -16.10 -7.01
C ALA A 367 -8.95 -15.61 -5.62
N VAL A 368 -10.14 -16.00 -5.18
CA VAL A 368 -10.75 -15.55 -3.92
C VAL A 368 -10.40 -16.53 -2.82
N ILE A 369 -9.82 -16.02 -1.73
CA ILE A 369 -9.48 -16.77 -0.53
C ILE A 369 -10.58 -16.52 0.51
N VAL A 370 -11.33 -17.56 0.84
CA VAL A 370 -12.38 -17.56 1.85
C VAL A 370 -11.90 -18.30 3.08
N VAL A 371 -12.01 -17.67 4.25
CA VAL A 371 -11.53 -18.24 5.50
C VAL A 371 -12.69 -18.63 6.41
N ARG A 372 -12.65 -19.85 6.95
CA ARG A 372 -13.51 -20.29 8.04
C ARG A 372 -12.68 -20.58 9.28
N ASN A 373 -13.04 -19.96 10.40
CA ASN A 373 -12.42 -20.22 11.68
C ASN A 373 -13.00 -21.53 12.26
N GLN A 374 -12.21 -22.59 12.32
CA GLN A 374 -12.66 -23.88 12.85
C GLN A 374 -12.89 -23.81 14.37
N THR A 375 -12.11 -23.02 15.10
CA THR A 375 -12.23 -22.88 16.55
C THR A 375 -13.58 -22.27 16.95
N LYS A 376 -14.10 -21.33 16.17
CA LYS A 376 -15.41 -20.70 16.37
C LYS A 376 -16.53 -21.34 15.54
N GLY A 377 -16.19 -22.08 14.48
CA GLY A 377 -17.14 -22.66 13.52
C GLY A 377 -17.71 -21.66 12.50
N GLU A 378 -17.19 -20.43 12.47
CA GLU A 378 -17.75 -19.29 11.74
C GLU A 378 -16.88 -18.88 10.54
N ARG A 379 -17.52 -18.44 9.45
CA ARG A 379 -16.83 -17.81 8.31
C ARG A 379 -16.35 -16.41 8.71
N ILE A 380 -15.12 -16.06 8.33
CA ILE A 380 -14.67 -14.67 8.38
C ILE A 380 -15.25 -13.98 7.15
N ALA A 381 -16.21 -13.07 7.36
CA ALA A 381 -16.96 -12.38 6.30
C ALA A 381 -16.15 -11.27 5.61
N HIS A 382 -14.89 -11.54 5.30
CA HIS A 382 -13.99 -10.69 4.54
C HIS A 382 -13.00 -11.59 3.77
N ASN A 383 -13.14 -11.64 2.45
CA ASN A 383 -12.28 -12.44 1.59
C ASN A 383 -11.07 -11.61 1.14
N THR A 384 -9.94 -12.26 0.85
CA THR A 384 -8.81 -11.65 0.14
C THR A 384 -8.66 -12.26 -1.25
N THR A 385 -7.80 -11.68 -2.08
CA THR A 385 -7.56 -12.12 -3.46
C THR A 385 -6.08 -12.35 -3.75
N SER A 386 -5.77 -13.23 -4.72
CA SER A 386 -4.40 -13.38 -5.24
C SER A 386 -4.01 -12.24 -6.17
N THR A 387 -2.71 -11.93 -6.22
CA THR A 387 -2.14 -10.94 -7.14
C THR A 387 -2.08 -11.47 -8.57
N LYS A 388 -1.59 -10.63 -9.50
CA LYS A 388 -1.27 -11.04 -10.89
C LYS A 388 -0.26 -12.18 -11.00
N PHE A 389 0.52 -12.45 -9.95
CA PHE A 389 1.47 -13.57 -9.88
C PHE A 389 0.91 -14.79 -9.15
N GLY A 390 -0.38 -14.78 -8.83
CA GLY A 390 -1.07 -15.89 -8.17
C GLY A 390 -0.72 -16.05 -6.69
N ASP A 391 0.21 -15.26 -6.16
CA ASP A 391 0.49 -15.26 -4.73
C ASP A 391 -0.62 -14.54 -3.95
N TYR A 392 -0.81 -14.96 -2.71
CA TYR A 392 -1.80 -14.38 -1.81
C TYR A 392 -1.24 -14.29 -0.39
N PHE A 393 -1.80 -13.35 0.36
CA PHE A 393 -1.49 -13.15 1.77
C PHE A 393 -2.80 -13.03 2.55
N ARG A 394 -2.86 -13.72 3.69
CA ARG A 394 -4.02 -13.69 4.57
C ARG A 394 -3.56 -13.60 6.02
N LEU A 395 -3.59 -12.38 6.55
CA LEU A 395 -3.33 -12.12 7.97
C LEU A 395 -4.42 -12.78 8.81
N LEU A 396 -3.99 -13.59 9.78
CA LEU A 396 -4.86 -14.30 10.70
C LEU A 396 -4.23 -14.32 12.08
N ALA A 397 -5.06 -14.15 13.11
CA ALA A 397 -4.64 -14.44 14.47
C ALA A 397 -4.36 -15.94 14.67
N PRO A 398 -3.58 -16.35 15.69
CA PRO A 398 -3.40 -17.76 16.02
C PRO A 398 -4.74 -18.48 16.20
N GLY A 399 -4.84 -19.66 15.60
CA GLY A 399 -6.07 -20.43 15.53
C GLY A 399 -6.01 -21.48 14.44
N THR A 400 -7.05 -22.29 14.35
CA THR A 400 -7.20 -23.29 13.30
C THR A 400 -8.29 -22.86 12.32
N TYR A 401 -8.00 -22.96 11.03
CA TYR A 401 -8.83 -22.43 9.95
C TYR A 401 -8.97 -23.42 8.80
N GLU A 402 -10.05 -23.30 8.03
CA GLU A 402 -10.18 -23.83 6.68
C GLU A 402 -10.01 -22.68 5.70
N LEU A 403 -9.10 -22.84 4.74
CA LEU A 403 -8.94 -21.95 3.60
C LEU A 403 -9.64 -22.58 2.40
N TYR A 404 -10.63 -21.90 1.85
CA TYR A 404 -11.22 -22.24 0.55
C TYR A 404 -10.66 -21.29 -0.49
N VAL A 405 -10.24 -21.83 -1.62
CA VAL A 405 -9.82 -21.04 -2.78
C VAL A 405 -10.81 -21.26 -3.91
N GLU A 406 -11.35 -20.16 -4.41
CA GLU A 406 -12.32 -20.12 -5.50
C GLU A 406 -11.77 -19.27 -6.64
N ALA A 407 -11.90 -19.75 -7.87
CA ALA A 407 -11.56 -18.99 -9.06
C ALA A 407 -12.53 -19.36 -10.21
N PRO A 408 -12.88 -18.41 -11.10
CA PRO A 408 -13.74 -18.67 -12.25
C PRO A 408 -13.21 -19.84 -13.08
N ASN A 409 -14.08 -20.76 -13.49
CA ASN A 409 -13.74 -21.98 -14.24
C ASN A 409 -12.90 -23.03 -13.51
N TYR A 410 -12.58 -22.87 -12.22
CA TYR A 410 -11.86 -23.86 -11.42
C TYR A 410 -12.74 -24.54 -10.38
N THR A 411 -12.38 -25.77 -10.03
CA THR A 411 -12.99 -26.50 -8.90
C THR A 411 -12.42 -25.92 -7.60
N PRO A 412 -13.28 -25.47 -6.65
CA PRO A 412 -12.79 -24.94 -5.39
C PRO A 412 -11.91 -25.95 -4.65
N GLN A 413 -10.80 -25.47 -4.10
CA GLN A 413 -9.89 -26.27 -3.28
C GLN A 413 -10.03 -25.85 -1.82
N VAL A 414 -9.75 -26.77 -0.89
CA VAL A 414 -9.83 -26.50 0.55
C VAL A 414 -8.65 -27.11 1.28
N GLU A 415 -8.07 -26.35 2.21
CA GLU A 415 -7.00 -26.82 3.08
C GLU A 415 -7.25 -26.42 4.53
N SER A 416 -6.91 -27.31 5.46
CA SER A 416 -6.96 -27.04 6.90
C SER A 416 -5.60 -26.59 7.42
N ILE A 417 -5.55 -25.45 8.08
CA ILE A 417 -4.31 -24.82 8.55
C ILE A 417 -4.37 -24.51 10.04
N THR A 418 -3.19 -24.42 10.69
CA THR A 418 -3.06 -23.91 12.05
C THR A 418 -2.05 -22.78 12.08
N VAL A 419 -2.53 -21.59 12.42
CA VAL A 419 -1.70 -20.39 12.61
C VAL A 419 -1.27 -20.32 14.07
N THR A 420 0.01 -20.03 14.31
CA THR A 420 0.57 -19.90 15.66
C THR A 420 1.15 -18.51 15.88
N ASN A 421 1.41 -18.14 17.14
CA ASN A 421 2.03 -16.86 17.46
C ASN A 421 3.46 -16.79 16.90
N ARG A 422 3.74 -15.75 16.11
CA ARG A 422 5.10 -15.44 15.65
C ARG A 422 5.92 -14.97 16.85
N SER A 423 6.84 -15.80 17.34
CA SER A 423 7.84 -15.35 18.32
C SER A 423 9.05 -14.78 17.59
N LEU A 424 9.23 -13.46 17.64
CA LEU A 424 10.43 -12.80 17.11
C LEU A 424 11.72 -13.25 17.80
N SER A 425 11.62 -13.91 18.97
CA SER A 425 12.76 -14.31 19.79
C SER A 425 13.64 -15.41 19.20
N SER A 426 13.21 -16.12 18.15
CA SER A 426 13.97 -17.26 17.60
C SER A 426 14.56 -17.05 16.21
N GLY A 427 14.29 -15.93 15.52
CA GLY A 427 14.80 -15.72 14.17
C GLY A 427 14.38 -16.80 13.16
N THR A 428 13.33 -17.57 13.44
CA THR A 428 12.90 -18.78 12.71
C THR A 428 11.40 -19.07 12.87
N ALA A 429 10.56 -18.05 13.05
CA ALA A 429 9.15 -18.28 12.78
C ALA A 429 9.03 -18.36 11.25
N ASP A 430 9.12 -19.57 10.72
CA ASP A 430 8.98 -19.83 9.30
C ASP A 430 7.57 -19.43 8.87
N ASP A 431 7.46 -18.75 7.74
CA ASP A 431 6.17 -18.33 7.23
C ASP A 431 5.34 -19.58 6.90
N LEU A 432 4.04 -19.55 7.24
CA LEU A 432 3.13 -20.62 6.86
C LEU A 432 2.77 -20.45 5.38
N ILE A 433 3.35 -21.31 4.53
CA ILE A 433 3.14 -21.30 3.09
C ILE A 433 2.23 -22.46 2.68
N ILE A 434 1.10 -22.15 2.06
CA ILE A 434 0.12 -23.14 1.56
C ILE A 434 -0.21 -22.81 0.12
N ASN A 435 0.17 -23.70 -0.81
CA ASN A 435 -0.07 -23.50 -2.23
C ASN A 435 -1.30 -24.27 -2.69
N PHE A 436 -2.04 -23.73 -3.65
CA PHE A 436 -3.22 -24.36 -4.24
C PHE A 436 -3.01 -24.60 -5.74
N ALA A 437 -3.01 -25.87 -6.13
CA ALA A 437 -3.09 -26.26 -7.53
C ALA A 437 -4.58 -26.41 -7.91
N MET A 438 -5.09 -25.45 -8.66
CA MET A 438 -6.51 -25.36 -9.00
C MET A 438 -6.83 -26.26 -10.19
N ILE A 439 -7.90 -27.07 -10.07
CA ILE A 439 -8.32 -28.02 -11.10
C ILE A 439 -9.32 -27.35 -12.05
N PRO A 440 -9.02 -27.16 -13.35
CA PRO A 440 -9.97 -26.60 -14.31
C PRO A 440 -11.25 -27.45 -14.41
N ARG A 441 -12.43 -26.83 -14.37
CA ARG A 441 -13.73 -27.53 -14.53
C ARG A 441 -13.96 -28.04 -15.94
N LYS A 442 -13.34 -27.41 -16.93
CA LYS A 442 -13.29 -27.86 -18.32
C LYS A 442 -11.83 -28.12 -18.66
N ILE A 443 -11.49 -29.39 -18.85
CA ILE A 443 -10.16 -29.78 -19.31
C ILE A 443 -10.17 -29.66 -20.84
N ASN A 444 -9.30 -28.80 -21.38
CA ASN A 444 -8.97 -28.89 -22.80
C ASN A 444 -8.14 -30.16 -23.01
N GLU A 445 -8.74 -31.20 -23.61
CA GLU A 445 -8.08 -32.49 -23.87
C GLU A 445 -6.74 -32.31 -24.59
N GLN A 446 -6.62 -31.31 -25.45
CA GLN A 446 -5.39 -31.05 -26.19
C GLN A 446 -4.27 -30.52 -25.30
N THR A 447 -4.54 -29.55 -24.42
CA THR A 447 -3.57 -29.04 -23.43
C THR A 447 -3.17 -30.11 -22.42
N TYR A 448 -4.13 -30.92 -21.97
CA TYR A 448 -3.85 -32.07 -21.09
C TYR A 448 -2.92 -33.10 -21.74
N LEU A 449 -3.16 -33.41 -23.02
CA LEU A 449 -2.31 -34.34 -23.79
C LEU A 449 -0.94 -33.73 -24.12
N GLU A 450 -0.85 -32.44 -24.39
CA GLU A 450 0.41 -31.72 -24.63
C GLU A 450 1.31 -31.75 -23.38
N ASN A 451 0.75 -31.49 -22.20
CA ASN A 451 1.50 -31.51 -20.93
C ASN A 451 1.90 -32.93 -20.51
N LEU A 452 1.02 -33.93 -20.70
CA LEU A 452 1.39 -35.35 -20.55
C LEU A 452 2.54 -35.78 -21.46
N ASN A 453 2.62 -35.21 -22.67
CA ASN A 453 3.71 -35.51 -23.59
C ASN A 453 5.00 -34.75 -23.23
N ALA A 454 4.91 -33.56 -22.62
CA ALA A 454 6.05 -32.82 -22.09
C ALA A 454 6.70 -33.57 -20.91
N ASP A 455 5.91 -33.99 -19.91
CA ASP A 455 6.39 -34.80 -18.78
C ASP A 455 6.97 -36.14 -19.26
N ARG A 456 6.36 -36.76 -20.28
CA ARG A 456 6.88 -38.00 -20.85
C ARG A 456 8.18 -37.76 -21.63
N ASN A 457 8.39 -36.59 -22.22
CA ASN A 457 9.65 -36.26 -22.89
C ASN A 457 10.76 -35.92 -21.89
N GLU A 458 10.45 -35.37 -20.71
CA GLU A 458 11.43 -35.20 -19.62
C GLU A 458 11.80 -36.54 -18.97
N MET A 459 10.89 -37.51 -18.87
CA MET A 459 11.21 -38.87 -18.39
C MET A 459 11.95 -39.75 -19.41
N VAL A 460 11.94 -39.38 -20.70
CA VAL A 460 12.55 -40.19 -21.77
C VAL A 460 14.06 -39.94 -21.93
N ASP A 461 14.62 -38.94 -21.25
CA ASP A 461 16.08 -38.71 -21.25
C ASP A 461 16.86 -39.64 -20.27
N ASP A 462 16.18 -40.49 -19.49
CA ASP A 462 16.85 -41.42 -18.53
C ASP A 462 16.54 -42.92 -18.73
N GLU A 463 15.80 -43.32 -19.77
CA GLU A 463 15.56 -44.74 -20.07
C GLU A 463 15.87 -45.12 -21.53
N THR A 464 17.16 -45.14 -21.88
CA THR A 464 17.63 -46.07 -22.92
C THR A 464 18.02 -47.40 -22.28
N ASP A 465 17.09 -48.36 -22.23
CA ASP A 465 17.31 -49.77 -22.61
C ASP A 465 16.08 -50.61 -22.24
N TYR A 466 15.36 -51.08 -23.25
CA TYR A 466 14.65 -52.36 -23.38
C TYR A 466 13.37 -52.23 -24.22
N SER A 467 13.56 -52.18 -25.53
CA SER A 467 12.51 -52.55 -26.46
C SER A 467 12.21 -54.06 -26.37
N ARG A 468 10.95 -54.47 -26.20
CA ARG A 468 10.27 -55.46 -27.07
C ARG A 468 8.84 -55.82 -26.62
N GLN A 469 7.95 -55.83 -27.63
CA GLN A 469 6.67 -56.57 -27.76
C GLN A 469 5.51 -56.05 -26.89
N SER A 470 4.30 -55.75 -27.38
CA SER A 470 3.53 -56.28 -28.51
C SER A 470 2.26 -55.41 -28.77
N GLN A 471 1.60 -55.68 -29.90
CA GLN A 471 0.52 -54.95 -30.59
C GLN A 471 -0.90 -54.99 -29.97
N PRO A 472 -1.89 -54.22 -30.50
CA PRO A 472 -3.08 -53.77 -29.78
C PRO A 472 -4.36 -54.61 -30.01
N LEU A 473 -5.28 -54.53 -29.04
CA LEU A 473 -6.70 -54.87 -29.13
C LEU A 473 -7.43 -53.59 -28.67
N GLY A 474 -8.38 -52.98 -29.36
CA GLY A 474 -9.56 -53.51 -30.02
C GLY A 474 -10.73 -52.69 -29.46
N ALA A 475 -11.34 -51.86 -30.31
CA ALA A 475 -12.39 -50.91 -29.95
C ALA A 475 -13.68 -51.58 -29.44
N SER A 476 -14.38 -50.91 -28.53
CA SER A 476 -15.82 -51.08 -28.36
C SER A 476 -16.50 -49.80 -27.88
N ASP A 477 -17.44 -49.35 -28.72
CA ASP A 477 -18.57 -48.46 -28.47
C ASP A 477 -19.10 -48.47 -27.03
N TYR A 478 -19.36 -47.27 -26.49
CA TYR A 478 -20.55 -47.02 -25.67
C TYR A 478 -21.07 -45.60 -25.92
N SER A 479 -22.31 -45.56 -26.42
CA SER A 479 -23.11 -44.39 -26.75
C SER A 479 -23.85 -43.81 -25.55
N ASP A 480 -24.06 -42.49 -25.62
CA ASP A 480 -25.19 -41.69 -25.10
C ASP A 480 -25.43 -41.56 -23.58
N ALA A 481 -25.26 -40.33 -23.09
CA ALA A 481 -26.29 -39.64 -22.32
C ALA A 481 -26.10 -38.10 -22.41
N LYS A 482 -27.02 -37.43 -23.11
CA LYS A 482 -27.20 -35.97 -23.06
C LYS A 482 -27.71 -35.55 -21.69
N TYR A 483 -27.04 -34.58 -21.07
CA TYR A 483 -27.55 -33.84 -19.92
C TYR A 483 -27.57 -32.35 -20.29
N ASP A 484 -28.78 -31.78 -20.41
CA ASP A 484 -29.00 -30.34 -20.59
C ASP A 484 -28.86 -29.65 -19.22
N GLY A 485 -27.82 -28.82 -19.05
CA GLY A 485 -27.64 -27.92 -17.91
C GLY A 485 -27.97 -26.47 -18.28
N PRO A 486 -28.35 -25.61 -17.30
CA PRO A 486 -28.83 -24.26 -17.57
C PRO A 486 -27.73 -23.32 -18.03
N LYS A 487 -28.12 -22.33 -18.83
CA LYS A 487 -27.29 -21.26 -19.36
C LYS A 487 -26.95 -20.26 -18.24
N ASP A 488 -25.70 -20.24 -17.81
CA ASP A 488 -25.17 -19.17 -16.96
C ASP A 488 -24.76 -17.96 -17.79
N GLY A 489 -25.19 -16.79 -17.32
CA GLY A 489 -24.69 -15.49 -17.76
C GLY A 489 -23.27 -15.30 -17.24
N ASN A 490 -22.35 -15.12 -18.18
CA ASN A 490 -20.94 -14.89 -17.94
C ASN A 490 -20.74 -13.39 -17.66
N THR A 491 -20.21 -13.01 -16.51
CA THR A 491 -19.50 -11.74 -16.33
C THR A 491 -18.04 -12.06 -16.07
N ASP A 492 -17.19 -11.46 -16.87
CA ASP A 492 -15.77 -11.74 -17.03
C ASP A 492 -14.97 -10.77 -16.14
N ASP A 493 -14.73 -11.15 -14.89
CA ASP A 493 -14.15 -10.27 -13.86
C ASP A 493 -12.63 -10.00 -14.06
N GLY A 494 -12.03 -10.48 -15.16
CA GLY A 494 -10.61 -10.27 -15.50
C GLY A 494 -10.31 -8.95 -16.22
N GLU A 495 -11.26 -8.41 -16.99
CA GLU A 495 -11.14 -7.09 -17.66
C GLU A 495 -11.40 -5.92 -16.71
N ASP A 496 -11.86 -6.22 -15.51
CA ASP A 496 -12.60 -5.30 -14.65
C ASP A 496 -11.75 -4.42 -13.72
N LEU A 497 -10.56 -4.91 -13.30
CA LEU A 497 -9.56 -4.05 -12.65
C LEU A 497 -8.98 -3.04 -13.65
N GLN A 498 -8.75 -3.47 -14.89
CA GLN A 498 -8.31 -2.57 -15.95
C GLN A 498 -9.39 -1.53 -16.25
N ASN A 499 -10.68 -1.89 -16.17
CA ASN A 499 -11.80 -0.95 -16.31
C ASN A 499 -11.83 0.10 -15.19
N VAL A 500 -11.61 -0.27 -13.92
CA VAL A 500 -11.49 0.71 -12.81
C VAL A 500 -10.25 1.59 -12.97
N LEU A 501 -9.10 1.01 -13.33
CA LEU A 501 -7.88 1.77 -13.63
C LEU A 501 -8.08 2.71 -14.83
N ASN A 502 -8.84 2.28 -15.84
CA ASN A 502 -9.19 3.10 -16.99
C ASN A 502 -10.17 4.22 -16.60
N LEU A 503 -11.13 3.96 -15.71
CA LEU A 503 -12.04 4.95 -15.12
C LEU A 503 -11.29 5.99 -14.29
N LEU A 504 -10.31 5.56 -13.49
CA LEU A 504 -9.39 6.45 -12.75
C LEU A 504 -8.60 7.35 -13.71
N ARG A 505 -8.15 6.80 -14.85
CA ARG A 505 -7.39 7.51 -15.90
C ARG A 505 -8.25 8.41 -16.80
N ALA A 506 -9.58 8.27 -16.79
CA ALA A 506 -10.50 8.96 -17.72
C ALA A 506 -11.05 10.32 -17.21
N THR A 507 -10.53 10.86 -16.11
CA THR A 507 -10.99 12.15 -15.55
C THR A 507 -10.59 13.34 -16.46
N PRO A 508 -11.47 14.33 -16.74
CA PRO A 508 -11.29 15.25 -17.88
C PRO A 508 -10.17 16.26 -17.68
N GLY A 509 -9.16 16.19 -18.56
CA GLY A 509 -8.08 17.19 -18.60
C GLY A 509 -6.83 16.75 -19.37
N ARG A 510 -6.95 15.99 -20.47
CA ARG A 510 -5.79 15.60 -21.29
C ARG A 510 -6.16 15.48 -22.78
N GLU A 511 -5.55 16.32 -23.61
CA GLU A 511 -5.36 16.05 -25.05
C GLU A 511 -4.05 15.28 -25.24
N ASN A 512 -4.10 14.24 -26.08
CA ASN A 512 -3.00 13.47 -26.67
C ASN A 512 -2.08 12.70 -25.71
N VAL A 513 -2.36 11.39 -25.49
CA VAL A 513 -1.50 10.24 -25.87
C VAL A 513 -2.37 8.98 -25.83
N ASP A 514 -2.39 8.23 -26.94
CA ASP A 514 -2.94 6.88 -27.11
C ASP A 514 -1.77 5.90 -27.31
N PRO A 515 -1.81 4.69 -26.71
CA PRO A 515 -1.69 3.52 -27.59
C PRO A 515 -2.59 2.32 -27.23
N LEU A 516 -3.51 2.02 -28.16
CA LEU A 516 -3.94 0.72 -28.73
C LEU A 516 -4.90 -0.14 -27.88
N ALA A 517 -6.20 -0.27 -28.23
CA ALA A 517 -6.84 -1.07 -29.32
C ALA A 517 -6.83 -2.59 -29.01
N ASP A 518 -7.90 -3.40 -29.03
CA ASP A 518 -9.26 -3.40 -29.63
C ASP A 518 -10.15 -4.43 -28.88
N ALA A 519 -11.49 -4.24 -28.81
CA ALA A 519 -12.55 -5.28 -28.98
C ALA A 519 -14.01 -4.75 -28.82
N VAL A 520 -14.54 -4.30 -29.96
CA VAL A 520 -15.91 -4.11 -30.53
C VAL A 520 -17.19 -4.68 -29.85
N ASP A 521 -18.31 -3.91 -29.85
CA ASP A 521 -19.69 -4.40 -30.16
C ASP A 521 -20.19 -3.74 -31.48
N GLU A 522 -20.60 -4.55 -32.45
CA GLU A 522 -20.84 -4.22 -33.87
C GLU A 522 -22.16 -3.46 -34.14
N ARG A 523 -22.92 -3.06 -33.12
CA ARG A 523 -24.19 -2.32 -33.31
C ARG A 523 -24.03 -0.80 -33.29
N ASP A 524 -23.02 -0.29 -32.60
CA ASP A 524 -22.74 1.15 -32.53
C ASP A 524 -21.97 1.67 -33.78
N VAL A 525 -21.30 0.77 -34.50
CA VAL A 525 -20.54 1.08 -35.72
C VAL A 525 -21.46 1.49 -36.87
N GLN A 526 -22.69 0.97 -36.94
CA GLN A 526 -23.59 1.28 -38.05
C GLN A 526 -24.21 2.68 -37.94
N ASP A 527 -24.41 3.18 -36.71
CA ASP A 527 -24.92 4.53 -36.46
C ASP A 527 -23.85 5.61 -36.68
N ILE A 528 -22.59 5.29 -36.36
CA ILE A 528 -21.42 6.15 -36.65
C ILE A 528 -21.14 6.20 -38.17
N MET A 529 -21.27 5.08 -38.88
CA MET A 529 -21.05 5.02 -40.34
C MET A 529 -22.13 5.75 -41.16
N ASN A 530 -23.31 5.98 -40.58
CA ASN A 530 -24.36 6.81 -41.18
C ASN A 530 -24.11 8.32 -40.97
N MET A 531 -23.41 8.71 -39.90
CA MET A 531 -22.99 10.09 -39.66
C MET A 531 -21.81 10.55 -40.51
N LEU A 532 -21.03 9.61 -41.08
CA LEU A 532 -19.81 9.92 -41.87
C LEU A 532 -20.03 10.03 -43.39
N LYS A 533 -21.28 9.99 -43.89
CA LYS A 533 -21.59 10.13 -45.32
C LYS A 533 -22.21 11.49 -45.66
N THR A 534 -21.42 12.56 -45.63
CA THR A 534 -21.54 13.68 -46.59
C THR A 534 -20.26 14.54 -46.61
N PRO A 535 -19.80 15.04 -47.78
CA PRO A 535 -18.37 15.32 -48.00
C PRO A 535 -17.98 16.80 -48.09
N LYS A 536 -16.77 17.07 -47.59
CA LYS A 536 -15.72 18.01 -48.08
C LYS A 536 -15.89 19.53 -47.91
N GLY A 537 -14.78 20.15 -47.47
CA GLY A 537 -14.51 21.58 -47.62
C GLY A 537 -13.14 22.05 -47.10
N ASP A 538 -12.07 21.53 -47.70
CA ASP A 538 -10.70 22.08 -47.87
C ASP A 538 -9.82 22.58 -46.70
N THR A 539 -8.63 21.96 -46.69
CA THR A 539 -7.41 22.24 -45.94
C THR A 539 -6.61 23.42 -46.50
N LYS A 540 -6.02 24.23 -45.62
CA LYS A 540 -4.77 24.93 -45.93
C LYS A 540 -3.89 25.20 -44.68
N ASN A 541 -2.79 24.45 -44.63
CA ASN A 541 -1.50 24.68 -43.98
C ASN A 541 -1.44 25.15 -42.52
N LEU A 542 -1.39 24.16 -41.64
CA LEU A 542 -0.87 24.18 -40.29
C LEU A 542 0.67 24.01 -40.31
N MET A 543 1.41 25.06 -40.69
CA MET A 543 2.88 25.12 -40.52
C MET A 543 3.40 26.49 -40.06
N ASP A 544 2.51 27.44 -39.73
CA ASP A 544 2.90 28.79 -39.26
C ASP A 544 2.78 29.00 -37.74
N VAL A 545 2.41 27.97 -36.95
CA VAL A 545 2.15 28.14 -35.50
C VAL A 545 3.32 27.70 -34.61
N LEU A 546 4.40 27.14 -35.16
CA LEU A 546 5.55 26.66 -34.36
C LEU A 546 6.86 27.39 -34.69
N ARG A 547 6.90 28.71 -34.44
CA ARG A 547 8.18 29.43 -34.23
C ARG A 547 8.16 30.29 -32.97
N PRO A 548 9.20 30.21 -32.11
CA PRO A 548 9.32 31.04 -30.91
C PRO A 548 9.75 32.49 -31.26
N PRO A 549 9.32 33.50 -30.49
CA PRO A 549 9.63 34.90 -30.79
C PRO A 549 11.07 35.28 -30.41
N ALA A 550 11.73 36.03 -31.31
CA ALA A 550 13.03 36.63 -31.09
C ALA A 550 12.93 37.89 -30.19
N LYS A 551 13.90 38.03 -29.26
CA LYS A 551 14.07 39.22 -28.42
C LYS A 551 14.67 40.37 -29.24
N GLU A 552 13.92 41.45 -29.46
CA GLU A 552 14.47 42.74 -29.87
C GLU A 552 14.72 43.66 -28.66
N LYS A 553 15.96 44.15 -28.55
CA LYS A 553 16.37 45.23 -27.64
C LYS A 553 15.81 46.57 -28.17
N LYS A 554 15.05 47.30 -27.36
CA LYS A 554 14.84 48.73 -27.53
C LYS A 554 15.32 49.51 -26.31
N ALA A 555 16.18 50.49 -26.58
CA ALA A 555 16.83 51.38 -25.65
C ALA A 555 15.84 52.39 -25.04
N ALA A 556 15.90 52.58 -23.72
CA ALA A 556 15.25 53.68 -23.02
C ALA A 556 16.23 54.84 -22.83
N LYS A 557 15.81 56.06 -23.24
CA LYS A 557 16.47 57.34 -22.93
C LYS A 557 16.14 57.76 -21.49
N PRO A 558 17.03 58.50 -20.80
CA PRO A 558 16.79 58.96 -19.44
C PRO A 558 16.07 60.31 -19.44
N GLU A 559 15.00 60.43 -18.65
CA GLU A 559 14.42 61.73 -18.28
C GLU A 559 14.50 61.93 -16.76
N SER A 560 14.73 63.20 -16.43
CA SER A 560 15.28 63.76 -15.20
C SER A 560 14.30 63.88 -14.05
N LEU A 561 14.77 63.55 -12.85
CA LEU A 561 14.19 63.89 -11.55
C LEU A 561 14.13 65.40 -11.32
N PRO A 562 13.03 65.95 -10.76
CA PRO A 562 13.05 67.19 -10.02
C PRO A 562 13.15 66.93 -8.51
N VAL A 563 14.11 67.64 -7.94
CA VAL A 563 14.39 67.84 -6.52
C VAL A 563 13.24 68.61 -5.85
N MET A 564 12.84 68.22 -4.63
CA MET A 564 12.50 69.18 -3.59
C MET A 564 13.13 68.77 -2.25
N LYS A 565 13.75 69.76 -1.62
CA LYS A 565 14.48 69.76 -0.36
C LYS A 565 13.59 70.22 0.79
N ALA A 566 14.08 69.89 1.99
CA ALA A 566 13.81 70.41 3.34
C ALA A 566 12.63 69.76 4.07
#